data_AF-A0A7W1ITB5-F1
#
_entry.id   AF-A0A7W1ITB5-F1
#
_cell.length_a   1.000
_cell.length_b   1.000
_cell.length_c   1.000
_cell.angle_alpha   90.00
_cell.angle_beta   90.00
_cell.angle_gamma   90.00
#
_symmetry.space_group_name_H-M   'P 1'
#
loop_
_entity.id
_entity.type
_entity.pdbx_description
1 polymer ?
#
loop_
_entity_poly.entity_id
_entity_poly.type
_entity_poly.pdbx_seq_one_letter_code
_entity_poly.pdbx_strand_id
1 'polypeptide(L)'
;MAAVAQAAAPAIMDGVTSQPFDEPSLAVLADPRCWKLVSTLLPLEVPALSERTDRSWRARNTHAHPHREILIALSGQAAYGHAGRLVRCLPGACVFIDGMEPHDDGYPVGIEDGQHLWIRLAGDRVVASLTTLRDGRCRHDFLPVVTSADVGLDLPTALARLRAPGMTPAVVRLRLLTTVQAVVVALLAADHPAGAADTERTRRIDAVHRHIHDTAGVGVTLDGLARLAGYSKFHLVRQFRRQTGLSLSAWIDRCRIERLHRLRREGRSFAQIASDLGFSGSSALSRWCRRHGLRWRDQDRDDAR
;
A
#
# COMPACT_ATOMS: atom_id res chain seq x y z
N MET A 1 -11.53 48.10 -19.24
CA MET A 1 -10.09 47.86 -19.47
C MET A 1 -9.57 46.94 -18.39
N ALA A 2 -9.56 45.63 -18.67
CA ALA A 2 -9.17 44.60 -17.71
C ALA A 2 -7.66 44.63 -17.44
N ALA A 3 -7.28 44.71 -16.17
CA ALA A 3 -5.90 44.57 -15.74
C ALA A 3 -5.52 43.08 -15.77
N VAL A 4 -4.59 42.73 -16.67
CA VAL A 4 -3.95 41.42 -16.73
C VAL A 4 -2.98 41.33 -15.55
N ALA A 5 -3.29 40.48 -14.58
CA ALA A 5 -2.36 40.13 -13.51
C ALA A 5 -1.19 39.35 -14.13
N GLN A 6 -0.03 40.00 -14.16
CA GLN A 6 1.21 39.43 -14.66
C GLN A 6 1.68 38.38 -13.65
N ALA A 7 1.59 37.10 -14.02
CA ALA A 7 2.17 36.01 -13.24
C ALA A 7 3.68 36.23 -13.15
N ALA A 8 4.18 36.42 -11.92
CA ALA A 8 5.60 36.52 -11.66
C ALA A 8 6.26 35.18 -12.03
N ALA A 9 7.19 35.22 -12.98
CA ALA A 9 8.07 34.08 -13.26
C ALA A 9 8.89 33.77 -12.00
N PRO A 10 9.06 32.49 -11.62
CA PRO A 10 9.85 32.15 -10.45
C PRO A 10 11.32 32.51 -10.71
N ALA A 11 11.92 33.23 -9.77
CA ALA A 11 13.32 33.60 -9.79
C ALA A 11 14.19 32.33 -9.75
N ILE A 12 14.95 32.11 -10.82
CA ILE A 12 15.99 31.09 -10.88
C ILE A 12 17.22 31.69 -10.20
N MET A 13 17.38 31.44 -8.91
CA MET A 13 18.63 31.66 -8.19
C MET A 13 18.98 30.36 -7.45
N ASP A 14 20.06 29.73 -7.90
CA ASP A 14 20.77 28.59 -7.32
C ASP A 14 19.88 27.43 -6.87
N GLY A 15 19.20 26.75 -7.81
CA GLY A 15 18.20 25.74 -7.47
C GLY A 15 18.28 24.50 -8.35
N VAL A 16 18.90 23.43 -7.85
CA VAL A 16 18.59 22.06 -8.30
C VAL A 16 17.09 21.88 -8.08
N THR A 17 16.30 21.93 -9.14
CA THR A 17 14.91 21.49 -9.11
C THR A 17 14.93 20.01 -8.76
N SER A 18 14.68 19.69 -7.49
CA SER A 18 14.67 18.31 -6.97
C SER A 18 13.40 17.58 -7.40
N GLN A 19 13.10 17.58 -8.70
CA GLN A 19 12.05 16.72 -9.23
C GLN A 19 12.53 15.27 -9.07
N PRO A 20 11.78 14.42 -8.36
CA PRO A 20 12.21 13.07 -8.05
C PRO A 20 12.21 12.15 -9.29
N PHE A 21 11.56 12.56 -10.37
CA PHE A 21 11.42 11.81 -11.62
C PHE A 21 12.29 12.40 -12.72
N ASP A 22 13.04 11.56 -13.42
CA ASP A 22 13.73 11.95 -14.65
C ASP A 22 12.77 12.05 -15.83
N GLU A 23 13.24 12.65 -16.93
CA GLU A 23 12.42 12.86 -18.14
C GLU A 23 11.84 11.56 -18.73
N PRO A 24 12.59 10.43 -18.83
CA PRO A 24 12.01 9.15 -19.26
C PRO A 24 10.90 8.65 -18.34
N SER A 25 11.06 8.76 -17.02
CA SER A 25 10.04 8.37 -16.05
C SER A 25 8.78 9.22 -16.18
N LEU A 26 8.95 10.53 -16.37
CA LEU A 26 7.84 11.45 -16.60
C LEU A 26 7.10 11.13 -17.91
N ALA A 27 7.80 10.75 -18.97
CA ALA A 27 7.17 10.35 -20.23
C ALA A 27 6.23 9.14 -20.05
N VAL A 28 6.61 8.17 -19.20
CA VAL A 28 5.75 7.03 -18.84
C VAL A 28 4.58 7.47 -17.96
N LEU A 29 4.83 8.26 -16.91
CA LEU A 29 3.81 8.66 -15.94
C LEU A 29 2.79 9.66 -16.52
N ALA A 30 3.19 10.49 -17.49
CA ALA A 30 2.33 11.49 -18.10
C ALA A 30 1.50 10.97 -19.28
N ASP A 31 1.75 9.74 -19.76
CA ASP A 31 0.99 9.13 -20.86
C ASP A 31 0.27 7.84 -20.43
N PRO A 32 -0.94 7.94 -19.88
CA PRO A 32 -1.73 6.76 -19.50
C PRO A 32 -2.07 5.81 -20.65
N ARG A 33 -1.89 6.19 -21.93
CA ARG A 33 -2.12 5.31 -23.08
C ARG A 33 -1.05 4.23 -23.18
N CYS A 34 0.14 4.45 -22.62
CA CYS A 34 1.19 3.43 -22.54
C CYS A 34 0.97 2.46 -21.37
N TRP A 35 0.01 2.72 -20.48
CA TRP A 35 -0.18 1.92 -19.28
C TRP A 35 -0.89 0.59 -19.56
N LYS A 36 -0.24 -0.49 -19.13
CA LYS A 36 -0.77 -1.87 -19.18
C LYS A 36 -1.13 -2.31 -17.77
N LEU A 37 -2.41 -2.20 -17.43
CA LEU A 37 -2.92 -2.63 -16.12
C LEU A 37 -2.84 -4.16 -15.99
N VAL A 38 -2.25 -4.62 -14.90
CA VAL A 38 -2.20 -6.02 -14.49
C VAL A 38 -2.87 -6.13 -13.12
N SER A 39 -3.90 -6.97 -13.01
CA SER A 39 -4.64 -7.18 -11.77
C SER A 39 -5.40 -8.50 -11.83
N THR A 40 -5.60 -9.17 -10.69
CA THR A 40 -6.52 -10.31 -10.61
C THR A 40 -7.99 -9.92 -10.66
N LEU A 41 -8.30 -8.62 -10.58
CA LEU A 41 -9.65 -8.09 -10.81
C LEU A 41 -10.01 -7.98 -12.29
N LEU A 42 -9.03 -8.18 -13.19
CA LEU A 42 -9.20 -8.09 -14.64
C LEU A 42 -8.82 -9.42 -15.30
N PRO A 43 -9.40 -9.74 -16.47
CA PRO A 43 -8.83 -10.76 -17.33
C PRO A 43 -7.37 -10.42 -17.63
N LEU A 44 -6.46 -11.37 -17.41
CA LEU A 44 -5.04 -11.14 -17.60
C LEU A 44 -4.67 -11.19 -19.08
N GLU A 45 -4.11 -10.10 -19.58
CA GLU A 45 -3.48 -10.02 -20.90
C GLU A 45 -1.95 -10.17 -20.74
N VAL A 46 -1.45 -11.34 -20.34
CA VAL A 46 0.01 -11.53 -20.19
C VAL A 46 0.44 -12.89 -20.76
N PRO A 47 1.42 -12.94 -21.68
CA PRO A 47 2.07 -14.19 -22.06
C PRO A 47 2.77 -14.79 -20.83
N ALA A 48 2.52 -16.07 -20.55
CA ALA A 48 3.17 -16.76 -19.46
C ALA A 48 4.69 -16.80 -19.67
N LEU A 49 5.45 -16.06 -18.85
CA LEU A 49 6.88 -16.30 -18.72
C LEU A 49 7.08 -17.67 -18.06
N SER A 50 8.11 -18.43 -18.47
CA SER A 50 8.34 -19.76 -17.90
C SER A 50 8.59 -19.66 -16.38
N GLU A 51 7.86 -20.44 -15.58
CA GLU A 51 7.99 -20.49 -14.10
C GLU A 51 9.39 -20.89 -13.60
N ARG A 52 10.29 -21.33 -14.49
CA ARG A 52 11.59 -21.88 -14.14
C ARG A 52 12.57 -20.85 -13.58
N THR A 53 12.53 -19.61 -14.05
CA THR A 53 13.43 -18.56 -13.56
C THR A 53 13.08 -18.24 -12.12
N ASP A 54 14.05 -18.23 -11.20
CA ASP A 54 13.93 -17.77 -9.80
C ASP A 54 12.87 -18.43 -8.90
N ARG A 55 12.38 -19.63 -9.25
CA ARG A 55 11.35 -20.34 -8.47
C ARG A 55 11.72 -20.51 -6.98
N SER A 56 12.97 -20.88 -6.70
CA SER A 56 13.49 -21.04 -5.34
C SER A 56 13.57 -19.73 -4.56
N TRP A 57 13.83 -18.62 -5.25
CA TRP A 57 13.84 -17.30 -4.63
C TRP A 57 12.41 -16.91 -4.26
N ARG A 58 11.45 -17.00 -5.17
CA ARG A 58 10.04 -16.64 -4.89
C ARG A 58 9.43 -17.46 -3.77
N ALA A 59 9.69 -18.78 -3.75
CA ALA A 59 9.21 -19.65 -2.67
C ALA A 59 9.61 -19.18 -1.25
N ARG A 60 10.70 -18.39 -1.14
CA ARG A 60 11.19 -17.81 0.12
C ARG A 60 10.87 -16.31 0.28
N ASN A 61 10.45 -15.65 -0.79
CA ASN A 61 10.28 -14.21 -0.85
C ASN A 61 8.89 -13.83 -1.38
N THR A 62 7.86 -14.63 -1.11
CA THR A 62 6.46 -14.26 -1.38
C THR A 62 5.77 -13.93 -0.05
N HIS A 63 5.02 -12.83 -0.01
CA HIS A 63 4.22 -12.46 1.15
C HIS A 63 2.87 -11.89 0.73
N ALA A 64 2.02 -11.61 1.72
CA ALA A 64 0.78 -10.86 1.56
C ALA A 64 0.59 -9.92 2.75
N HIS A 65 -0.06 -8.78 2.54
CA HIS A 65 -0.38 -7.81 3.58
C HIS A 65 -1.71 -7.09 3.25
N PRO A 66 -2.34 -6.39 4.21
CA PRO A 66 -3.69 -5.84 4.01
C PRO A 66 -3.73 -4.54 3.19
N HIS A 67 -2.65 -3.75 3.13
CA HIS A 67 -2.64 -2.54 2.29
C HIS A 67 -2.53 -2.93 0.82
N ARG A 68 -3.03 -2.07 -0.07
CA ARG A 68 -2.94 -2.33 -1.51
C ARG A 68 -1.69 -1.70 -2.06
N GLU A 69 -1.17 -2.25 -3.14
CA GLU A 69 0.03 -1.72 -3.79
C GLU A 69 -0.18 -1.55 -5.29
N ILE A 70 0.47 -0.53 -5.85
CA ILE A 70 0.63 -0.34 -7.28
C ILE A 70 2.12 -0.26 -7.56
N LEU A 71 2.60 -1.14 -8.44
CA LEU A 71 3.89 -1.00 -9.09
C LEU A 71 3.68 -0.40 -10.48
N ILE A 72 4.41 0.66 -10.80
CA ILE A 72 4.52 1.18 -12.17
C ILE A 72 5.98 1.02 -12.61
N ALA A 73 6.21 0.25 -13.66
CA ALA A 73 7.54 0.15 -14.24
C ALA A 73 7.83 1.39 -15.11
N LEU A 74 8.96 2.05 -14.85
CA LEU A 74 9.35 3.31 -15.49
C LEU A 74 10.49 3.09 -16.51
N SER A 75 11.44 2.23 -16.17
CA SER A 75 12.56 1.86 -17.04
C SER A 75 13.05 0.44 -16.75
N GLY A 76 13.83 -0.11 -17.68
CA GLY A 76 14.36 -1.47 -17.58
C GLY A 76 13.30 -2.55 -17.81
N GLN A 77 13.67 -3.80 -17.49
CA GLN A 77 12.77 -4.94 -17.56
C GLN A 77 12.88 -5.78 -16.29
N ALA A 78 11.72 -6.19 -15.78
CA ALA A 78 11.64 -7.07 -14.64
C ALA A 78 10.61 -8.19 -14.85
N ALA A 79 10.80 -9.29 -14.15
CA ALA A 79 9.77 -10.31 -13.97
C ALA A 79 9.33 -10.27 -12.51
N TYR A 80 8.03 -10.11 -12.26
CA TYR A 80 7.47 -9.88 -10.93
C TYR A 80 6.40 -10.91 -10.59
N GLY A 81 6.55 -11.60 -9.45
CA GLY A 81 5.58 -12.55 -8.95
C GLY A 81 4.34 -11.87 -8.37
N HIS A 82 3.18 -12.20 -8.93
CA HIS A 82 1.88 -11.67 -8.51
C HIS A 82 0.80 -12.76 -8.64
N ALA A 83 0.14 -13.09 -7.53
CA ALA A 83 -0.94 -14.08 -7.46
C ALA A 83 -0.58 -15.44 -8.08
N GLY A 84 0.64 -15.92 -7.79
CA GLY A 84 1.15 -17.20 -8.31
C GLY A 84 1.55 -17.18 -9.79
N ARG A 85 1.56 -16.01 -10.42
CA ARG A 85 1.95 -15.81 -11.82
C ARG A 85 3.19 -14.93 -11.91
N LEU A 86 3.91 -15.03 -13.02
CA LEU A 86 5.04 -14.18 -13.33
C LEU A 86 4.64 -13.13 -14.36
N VAL A 87 4.64 -11.87 -13.96
CA VAL A 87 4.28 -10.71 -14.78
C VAL A 87 5.55 -10.11 -15.36
N ARG A 88 5.59 -9.89 -16.68
CA ARG A 88 6.66 -9.10 -17.30
C ARG A 88 6.37 -7.62 -17.11
N CYS A 89 7.22 -6.95 -16.38
CA CYS A 89 7.17 -5.50 -16.14
C CYS A 89 8.11 -4.81 -17.13
N LEU A 90 7.53 -4.26 -18.20
CA LEU A 90 8.17 -3.32 -19.12
C LEU A 90 7.71 -1.89 -18.77
N PRO A 91 8.37 -0.82 -19.23
CA PRO A 91 7.91 0.55 -19.00
C PRO A 91 6.43 0.72 -19.37
N GLY A 92 5.65 1.26 -18.44
CA GLY A 92 4.18 1.38 -18.53
C GLY A 92 3.40 0.18 -17.95
N ALA A 93 4.04 -0.90 -17.52
CA ALA A 93 3.33 -1.96 -16.78
C ALA A 93 2.88 -1.42 -15.41
N CYS A 94 1.57 -1.52 -15.13
CA CYS A 94 0.94 -1.04 -13.90
C CYS A 94 0.31 -2.23 -13.17
N VAL A 95 1.04 -2.81 -12.22
CA VAL A 95 0.60 -3.99 -11.45
C VAL A 95 -0.14 -3.52 -10.21
N PHE A 96 -1.45 -3.75 -10.17
CA PHE A 96 -2.28 -3.53 -8.99
C PHE A 96 -2.38 -4.82 -8.18
N ILE A 97 -1.92 -4.72 -6.93
CA ILE A 97 -1.88 -5.79 -5.94
C ILE A 97 -2.94 -5.47 -4.89
N ASP A 98 -3.97 -6.32 -4.79
CA ASP A 98 -5.04 -6.11 -3.83
C ASP A 98 -4.63 -6.55 -2.40
N GLY A 99 -5.44 -6.18 -1.41
CA GLY A 99 -5.21 -6.56 -0.02
C GLY A 99 -5.21 -8.08 0.13
N MET A 100 -4.22 -8.59 0.87
CA MET A 100 -3.95 -10.00 1.14
C MET A 100 -3.62 -10.83 -0.11
N GLU A 101 -3.28 -10.19 -1.23
CA GLU A 101 -2.84 -10.90 -2.43
C GLU A 101 -1.36 -11.27 -2.35
N PRO A 102 -0.98 -12.55 -2.60
CA PRO A 102 0.41 -12.97 -2.53
C PRO A 102 1.23 -12.37 -3.69
N HIS A 103 2.38 -11.80 -3.36
CA HIS A 103 3.30 -11.18 -4.31
C HIS A 103 4.75 -11.22 -3.82
N ASP A 104 5.70 -10.97 -4.72
CA ASP A 104 7.14 -11.00 -4.42
C ASP A 104 7.57 -9.85 -3.49
N ASP A 105 8.40 -10.18 -2.50
CA ASP A 105 9.04 -9.26 -1.56
C ASP A 105 10.37 -8.78 -2.14
N GLY A 106 10.29 -7.78 -3.02
CA GLY A 106 11.44 -7.22 -3.70
C GLY A 106 11.76 -7.94 -5.02
N TYR A 107 13.04 -8.08 -5.32
CA TYR A 107 13.52 -8.52 -6.63
C TYR A 107 14.56 -9.64 -6.52
N PRO A 108 14.56 -10.62 -7.44
CA PRO A 108 15.59 -11.65 -7.50
C PRO A 108 16.97 -11.04 -7.84
N VAL A 109 18.02 -11.79 -7.53
CA VAL A 109 19.40 -11.42 -7.87
C VAL A 109 19.57 -11.45 -9.39
N GLY A 110 20.28 -10.46 -9.94
CA GLY A 110 20.55 -10.40 -11.39
C GLY A 110 19.41 -9.81 -12.20
N ILE A 111 18.44 -9.15 -11.56
CA ILE A 111 17.47 -8.30 -12.24
C ILE A 111 18.18 -7.18 -13.01
N GLU A 112 17.67 -6.86 -14.19
CA GLU A 112 18.21 -5.78 -15.01
C GLU A 112 18.06 -4.42 -14.31
N ASP A 113 18.98 -3.52 -14.64
CA ASP A 113 18.91 -2.14 -14.20
C ASP A 113 17.61 -1.48 -14.67
N GLY A 114 17.01 -0.68 -13.79
CA GLY A 114 15.73 -0.08 -14.06
C GLY A 114 15.16 0.66 -12.87
N GLN A 115 13.98 1.22 -13.06
CA GLN A 115 13.33 2.02 -12.04
C GLN A 115 11.83 1.73 -12.00
N HIS A 116 11.31 1.55 -10.80
CA HIS A 116 9.89 1.29 -10.56
C HIS A 116 9.33 2.24 -9.51
N LEU A 117 8.16 2.80 -9.77
CA LEU A 117 7.40 3.54 -8.76
C LEU A 117 6.53 2.56 -7.97
N TRP A 118 6.77 2.48 -6.67
CA TRP A 118 5.93 1.73 -5.75
C TRP A 118 5.01 2.66 -4.99
N ILE A 119 3.73 2.34 -4.97
CA ILE A 119 2.68 3.13 -4.34
C ILE A 119 1.94 2.20 -3.38
N ARG A 120 1.92 2.55 -2.09
CA ARG A 120 1.17 1.83 -1.05
C ARG A 120 -0.05 2.64 -0.66
N LEU A 121 -1.22 2.03 -0.77
CA LEU A 121 -2.52 2.62 -0.45
C LEU A 121 -2.98 2.07 0.90
N ALA A 122 -2.84 2.90 1.93
CA ALA A 122 -3.12 2.56 3.32
C ALA A 122 -4.21 3.47 3.88
N GLY A 123 -5.47 3.02 3.77
CA GLY A 123 -6.63 3.84 4.13
C GLY A 123 -6.73 5.06 3.23
N ASP A 124 -6.75 6.25 3.84
CA ASP A 124 -6.76 7.53 3.12
C ASP A 124 -5.37 8.05 2.77
N ARG A 125 -4.29 7.29 3.04
CA ARG A 125 -2.90 7.68 2.82
C ARG A 125 -2.27 6.94 1.65
N VAL A 126 -1.40 7.64 0.94
CA VAL A 126 -0.54 7.10 -0.12
C VAL A 126 0.90 7.27 0.30
N VAL A 127 1.62 6.17 0.46
CA VAL A 127 3.07 6.19 0.68
C VAL A 127 3.75 5.64 -0.56
N ALA A 128 4.52 6.47 -1.25
CA ALA A 128 5.19 6.07 -2.48
C ALA A 128 6.72 6.11 -2.33
N SER A 129 7.40 5.32 -3.17
CA SER A 129 8.85 5.39 -3.30
C SER A 129 9.29 5.02 -4.70
N LEU A 130 10.29 5.74 -5.19
CA LEU A 130 11.03 5.38 -6.39
C LEU A 130 12.06 4.31 -6.04
N THR A 131 11.97 3.16 -6.68
CA THR A 131 12.88 2.04 -6.46
C THR A 131 13.82 1.92 -7.63
N THR A 132 15.10 2.19 -7.40
CA THR A 132 16.16 2.11 -8.40
C THR A 132 16.91 0.79 -8.23
N LEU A 133 16.94 0.01 -9.32
CA LEU A 133 17.69 -1.22 -9.45
C LEU A 133 18.95 -0.91 -10.24
N ARG A 134 20.12 -1.13 -9.63
CA ARG A 134 21.41 -0.94 -10.28
C ARG A 134 22.44 -1.93 -9.74
N ASP A 135 23.12 -2.65 -10.63
CA ASP A 135 24.17 -3.61 -10.28
C ASP A 135 23.72 -4.65 -9.23
N GLY A 136 22.47 -5.13 -9.36
CA GLY A 136 21.85 -6.07 -8.43
C GLY A 136 21.55 -5.49 -7.04
N ARG A 137 21.65 -4.17 -6.84
CA ARG A 137 21.27 -3.47 -5.61
C ARG A 137 19.96 -2.71 -5.81
N CYS A 138 19.21 -2.57 -4.72
CA CYS A 138 17.94 -1.88 -4.69
C CYS A 138 18.03 -0.67 -3.75
N ARG A 139 17.74 0.53 -4.27
CA ARG A 139 17.62 1.76 -3.48
C ARG A 139 16.18 2.26 -3.52
N HIS A 140 15.64 2.65 -2.37
CA HIS A 140 14.29 3.20 -2.26
C HIS A 140 14.35 4.66 -1.83
N ASP A 141 13.90 5.56 -2.71
CA ASP A 141 13.77 6.98 -2.45
C ASP A 141 12.30 7.30 -2.21
N PHE A 142 11.94 7.61 -0.96
CA PHE A 142 10.55 7.85 -0.56
C PHE A 142 10.09 9.23 -1.00
N LEU A 143 8.90 9.26 -1.60
CA LEU A 143 8.22 10.49 -1.98
C LEU A 143 7.40 11.04 -0.80
N PRO A 144 7.02 12.33 -0.83
CA PRO A 144 6.09 12.89 0.13
C PRO A 144 4.81 12.06 0.24
N VAL A 145 4.33 11.85 1.46
CA VAL A 145 3.06 11.17 1.70
C VAL A 145 1.93 12.09 1.26
N VAL A 146 1.09 11.59 0.35
CA VAL A 146 -0.15 12.27 -0.07
C VAL A 146 -1.37 11.56 0.51
N THR A 147 -2.51 12.25 0.47
CA THR A 147 -3.76 11.84 1.11
C THR A 147 -4.89 11.77 0.09
N SER A 148 -6.02 11.17 0.46
CA SER A 148 -7.23 11.15 -0.38
C SER A 148 -7.69 12.57 -0.78
N ALA A 149 -7.44 13.56 0.08
CA ALA A 149 -7.73 14.96 -0.22
C ALA A 149 -6.81 15.50 -1.33
N ASP A 150 -5.50 15.24 -1.25
CA ASP A 150 -4.53 15.65 -2.29
C ASP A 150 -4.79 14.94 -3.62
N VAL A 151 -5.24 13.68 -3.56
CA VAL A 151 -5.63 12.87 -4.73
C VAL A 151 -6.96 13.34 -5.34
N GLY A 152 -7.79 14.07 -4.61
CA GLY A 152 -9.13 14.45 -5.06
C GLY A 152 -10.09 13.26 -5.19
N LEU A 153 -9.80 12.14 -4.53
CA LEU A 153 -10.61 10.91 -4.56
C LEU A 153 -10.62 10.27 -3.17
N ASP A 154 -11.80 9.93 -2.66
CA ASP A 154 -11.95 9.07 -1.49
C ASP A 154 -11.43 7.66 -1.83
N LEU A 155 -10.14 7.43 -1.56
CA LEU A 155 -9.44 6.19 -1.89
C LEU A 155 -10.07 4.97 -1.20
N PRO A 156 -10.38 5.00 0.12
CA PRO A 156 -11.10 3.90 0.76
C PRO A 156 -12.37 3.48 0.00
N THR A 157 -13.24 4.44 -0.33
CA THR A 157 -14.49 4.15 -1.04
C THR A 157 -14.25 3.69 -2.47
N ALA A 158 -13.35 4.36 -3.20
CA ALA A 158 -13.05 4.02 -4.60
C ALA A 158 -12.49 2.60 -4.73
N LEU A 159 -11.56 2.21 -3.85
CA LEU A 159 -10.94 0.89 -3.86
C LEU A 159 -11.89 -0.19 -3.36
N ALA A 160 -12.72 0.07 -2.34
CA ALA A 160 -13.75 -0.87 -1.90
C ALA A 160 -14.75 -1.20 -3.02
N ARG A 161 -15.10 -0.19 -3.83
CA ARG A 161 -15.99 -0.36 -4.98
C ARG A 161 -15.41 -1.23 -6.08
N LEU A 162 -14.11 -1.49 -6.13
CA LEU A 162 -13.50 -2.38 -7.14
C LEU A 162 -13.99 -3.84 -7.05
N ARG A 163 -14.52 -4.25 -5.89
CA ARG A 163 -15.10 -5.59 -5.67
C ARG A 163 -16.63 -5.59 -5.54
N ALA A 164 -17.28 -4.48 -5.87
CA ALA A 164 -18.74 -4.41 -5.85
C ALA A 164 -19.36 -5.50 -6.78
N PRO A 165 -20.40 -6.21 -6.33
CA PRO A 165 -21.10 -7.20 -7.15
C PRO A 165 -21.64 -6.58 -8.45
N GLY A 166 -21.70 -7.38 -9.52
CA GLY A 166 -22.33 -6.98 -10.79
C GLY A 166 -21.51 -6.03 -11.66
N MET A 167 -20.24 -5.77 -11.32
CA MET A 167 -19.37 -4.97 -12.18
C MET A 167 -18.78 -5.78 -13.34
N THR A 168 -18.75 -5.16 -14.52
CA THR A 168 -18.06 -5.72 -15.68
C THR A 168 -16.55 -5.45 -15.62
N PRO A 169 -15.71 -6.29 -16.24
CA PRO A 169 -14.27 -6.04 -16.32
C PRO A 169 -13.91 -4.66 -16.90
N ALA A 170 -14.69 -4.16 -17.87
CA ALA A 170 -14.48 -2.83 -18.44
C ALA A 170 -14.66 -1.71 -17.41
N VAL A 171 -15.68 -1.80 -16.56
CA VAL A 171 -15.91 -0.81 -15.48
C VAL A 171 -14.81 -0.88 -14.43
N VAL A 172 -14.41 -2.08 -14.02
CA VAL A 172 -13.29 -2.27 -13.07
C VAL A 172 -12.01 -1.67 -13.64
N ARG A 173 -11.73 -1.90 -14.93
CA ARG A 173 -10.57 -1.34 -15.63
C ARG A 173 -10.57 0.18 -15.59
N LEU A 174 -11.69 0.81 -15.93
CA LEU A 174 -11.81 2.27 -15.91
C LEU A 174 -11.63 2.83 -14.49
N ARG A 175 -12.23 2.19 -13.47
CA ARG A 175 -12.06 2.61 -12.06
C ARG A 175 -10.61 2.51 -11.61
N LEU A 176 -9.94 1.40 -11.90
CA LEU A 176 -8.52 1.21 -11.60
C LEU A 176 -7.68 2.30 -12.29
N LEU A 177 -7.91 2.53 -13.58
CA LEU A 177 -7.17 3.53 -14.34
C LEU A 177 -7.37 4.94 -13.75
N THR A 178 -8.60 5.32 -13.43
CA THR A 178 -8.91 6.60 -12.77
C THR A 178 -8.19 6.73 -11.43
N THR A 179 -8.20 5.69 -10.60
CA THR A 179 -7.50 5.71 -9.31
C THR A 179 -5.98 5.85 -9.49
N VAL A 180 -5.36 5.08 -10.39
CA VAL A 180 -3.92 5.17 -10.65
C VAL A 180 -3.56 6.56 -11.17
N GLN A 181 -4.32 7.10 -12.13
CA GLN A 181 -4.10 8.44 -12.67
C GLN A 181 -4.19 9.52 -11.59
N ALA A 182 -5.25 9.51 -10.77
CA ALA A 182 -5.43 10.49 -9.71
C ALA A 182 -4.28 10.45 -8.69
N VAL A 183 -3.82 9.25 -8.33
CA VAL A 183 -2.68 9.08 -7.42
C VAL A 183 -1.38 9.57 -8.06
N VAL A 184 -1.12 9.24 -9.33
CA VAL A 184 0.06 9.73 -10.05
C VAL A 184 0.05 11.26 -10.15
N VAL A 185 -1.10 11.88 -10.45
CA VAL A 185 -1.24 13.35 -10.46
C VAL A 185 -0.85 13.94 -9.10
N ALA A 186 -1.38 13.40 -8.00
CA ALA A 186 -1.04 13.89 -6.66
C ALA A 186 0.45 13.72 -6.32
N LEU A 187 1.06 12.61 -6.73
CA LEU A 187 2.50 12.38 -6.50
C LEU A 187 3.38 13.32 -7.32
N LEU A 188 2.98 13.64 -8.56
CA LEU A 188 3.69 14.60 -9.42
C LEU A 188 3.50 16.05 -8.95
N ALA A 189 2.34 16.38 -8.39
CA ALA A 189 2.02 17.71 -7.87
C ALA A 189 2.53 17.95 -6.44
N ALA A 190 2.96 16.90 -5.73
CA ALA A 190 3.44 17.03 -4.36
C ALA A 190 4.73 17.86 -4.30
N ASP A 191 4.72 18.88 -3.45
CA ASP A 191 5.92 19.67 -3.18
C ASP A 191 6.99 18.84 -2.45
N HIS A 192 8.25 19.12 -2.79
CA HIS A 192 9.43 18.50 -2.17
C HIS A 192 10.27 19.54 -1.42
N PRO A 193 9.73 20.19 -0.36
CA PRO A 193 10.46 21.24 0.33
C PRO A 193 11.69 20.67 1.04
N ALA A 194 12.85 21.31 0.82
CA ALA A 194 14.08 20.99 1.52
C ALA A 194 13.85 21.08 3.04
N GLY A 195 14.33 20.08 3.79
CA GLY A 195 14.21 20.05 5.26
C GLY A 195 12.89 19.48 5.81
N ALA A 196 11.96 19.00 4.97
CA ALA A 196 10.70 18.39 5.44
C ALA A 196 10.84 16.95 5.98
N ALA A 197 12.05 16.47 6.22
CA ALA A 197 12.33 15.07 6.57
C ALA A 197 11.59 14.59 7.83
N ASP A 198 11.46 15.46 8.85
CA ASP A 198 10.74 15.11 10.08
C ASP A 198 9.22 15.17 9.91
N THR A 199 8.71 16.09 9.10
CA THR A 199 7.30 16.10 8.70
C THR A 199 6.94 14.82 7.96
N GLU A 200 7.74 14.41 6.98
CA GLU A 200 7.52 13.18 6.23
C GLU A 200 7.71 11.92 7.08
N ARG A 201 8.60 11.97 8.08
CA ARG A 201 8.72 10.90 9.07
C ARG A 201 7.42 10.74 9.85
N THR A 202 6.82 11.83 10.31
CA THR A 202 5.53 11.85 11.02
C THR A 202 4.40 11.37 10.12
N ARG A 203 4.28 11.87 8.89
CA ARG A 203 3.25 11.43 7.93
C ARG A 203 3.31 9.93 7.63
N ARG A 204 4.51 9.35 7.52
CA ARG A 204 4.68 7.89 7.31
C ARG A 204 4.25 7.05 8.52
N ILE A 205 4.51 7.53 9.73
CA ILE A 205 4.01 6.85 10.94
C ILE A 205 2.50 7.03 11.09
N ASP A 206 1.95 8.19 10.74
CA ASP A 206 0.51 8.40 10.70
C ASP A 206 -0.17 7.44 9.70
N ALA A 207 0.47 7.16 8.56
CA ALA A 207 -0.01 6.15 7.61
C ALA A 207 -0.05 4.74 8.25
N VAL A 208 0.99 4.35 9.00
CA VAL A 208 1.00 3.09 9.77
C VAL A 208 -0.10 3.06 10.83
N HIS A 209 -0.26 4.16 11.58
CA HIS A 209 -1.27 4.29 12.63
C HIS A 209 -2.68 4.10 12.08
N ARG A 210 -3.00 4.79 10.97
CA ARG A 210 -4.29 4.68 10.28
C ARG A 210 -4.50 3.30 9.67
N HIS A 211 -3.46 2.74 9.06
CA HIS A 211 -3.55 1.40 8.50
C HIS A 211 -3.93 0.35 9.56
N ILE A 212 -3.30 0.40 10.74
CA ILE A 212 -3.63 -0.48 11.87
C ILE A 212 -5.06 -0.23 12.35
N HIS A 213 -5.47 1.03 12.46
CA HIS A 213 -6.82 1.40 12.87
C HIS A 213 -7.87 0.83 11.92
N ASP A 214 -7.73 1.07 10.62
CA ASP A 214 -8.71 0.70 9.59
C ASP A 214 -8.82 -0.83 9.44
N THR A 215 -7.71 -1.54 9.64
CA THR A 215 -7.67 -3.01 9.59
C THR A 215 -7.96 -3.66 10.93
N ALA A 216 -8.04 -2.90 12.03
CA ALA A 216 -7.96 -3.42 13.41
C ALA A 216 -6.77 -4.40 13.61
N GLY A 217 -5.67 -4.21 12.87
CA GLY A 217 -4.51 -5.10 12.87
C GLY A 217 -4.78 -6.52 12.32
N VAL A 218 -5.85 -6.72 11.55
CA VAL A 218 -6.12 -7.98 10.85
C VAL A 218 -5.15 -8.15 9.69
N GLY A 219 -4.44 -9.28 9.63
CA GLY A 219 -3.47 -9.59 8.57
C GLY A 219 -2.19 -8.73 8.61
N VAL A 220 -2.10 -7.76 9.52
CA VAL A 220 -0.95 -6.88 9.67
C VAL A 220 0.24 -7.65 10.26
N THR A 221 1.41 -7.49 9.65
CA THR A 221 2.69 -8.01 10.14
C THR A 221 3.68 -6.87 10.39
N LEU A 222 4.65 -7.08 11.28
CA LEU A 222 5.69 -6.07 11.54
C LEU A 222 6.51 -5.79 10.27
N ASP A 223 6.79 -6.81 9.46
CA ASP A 223 7.41 -6.68 8.13
C ASP A 223 6.58 -5.80 7.19
N GLY A 224 5.28 -6.07 7.08
CA GLY A 224 4.37 -5.29 6.23
C GLY A 224 4.30 -3.82 6.64
N LEU A 225 4.21 -3.53 7.94
CA LEU A 225 4.21 -2.15 8.44
C LEU A 225 5.55 -1.44 8.22
N ALA A 226 6.65 -2.17 8.38
CA ALA A 226 8.00 -1.64 8.17
C ALA A 226 8.19 -1.26 6.69
N ARG A 227 7.72 -2.10 5.76
CA ARG A 227 7.66 -1.79 4.33
C ARG A 227 6.77 -0.61 4.01
N LEU A 228 5.56 -0.58 4.58
CA LEU A 228 4.62 0.53 4.42
C LEU A 228 5.28 1.89 4.71
N ALA A 229 6.02 1.97 5.81
CA ALA A 229 6.69 3.21 6.25
C ALA A 229 8.10 3.43 5.69
N GLY A 230 8.70 2.45 5.01
CA GLY A 230 10.08 2.54 4.53
C GLY A 230 11.14 2.48 5.62
N TYR A 231 10.91 1.68 6.65
CA TYR A 231 11.80 1.54 7.79
C TYR A 231 12.24 0.10 7.99
N SER A 232 13.36 -0.10 8.70
CA SER A 232 13.61 -1.39 9.33
C SER A 232 12.61 -1.61 10.48
N LYS A 233 12.37 -2.86 10.86
CA LYS A 233 11.48 -3.23 11.98
C LYS A 233 11.79 -2.45 13.26
N PHE A 234 13.07 -2.43 13.64
CA PHE A 234 13.52 -1.77 14.87
C PHE A 234 13.32 -0.26 14.80
N HIS A 235 13.60 0.34 13.65
CA HIS A 235 13.40 1.78 13.47
C HIS A 235 11.91 2.11 13.48
N LEU A 236 11.04 1.33 12.82
CA LEU A 236 9.60 1.50 12.89
C LEU A 236 9.10 1.47 14.33
N VAL A 237 9.44 0.45 15.11
CA VAL A 237 9.00 0.32 16.50
C VAL A 237 9.43 1.53 17.34
N ARG A 238 10.68 1.98 17.17
CA ARG A 238 11.21 3.16 17.86
C ARG A 238 10.48 4.43 17.46
N GLN A 239 10.29 4.66 16.17
CA GLN A 239 9.62 5.85 15.65
C GLN A 239 8.15 5.90 16.04
N PHE A 240 7.44 4.77 15.92
CA PHE A 240 6.05 4.65 16.28
C PHE A 240 5.83 4.98 17.76
N ARG A 241 6.64 4.39 18.66
CA ARG A 241 6.53 4.70 20.10
C ARG A 241 6.88 6.14 20.42
N ARG A 242 7.90 6.69 19.76
CA ARG A 242 8.31 8.09 19.96
C ARG A 242 7.19 9.07 19.60
N GLN A 243 6.43 8.79 18.55
CA GLN A 243 5.41 9.71 18.04
C GLN A 243 4.02 9.48 18.64
N THR A 244 3.67 8.23 18.95
CA THR A 244 2.32 7.88 19.46
C THR A 244 2.28 7.70 20.98
N GLY A 245 3.42 7.59 21.65
CA GLY A 245 3.53 7.26 23.08
C GLY A 245 3.25 5.78 23.41
N LEU A 246 2.76 4.99 22.46
CA LEU A 246 2.37 3.59 22.65
C LEU A 246 3.30 2.64 21.89
N SER A 247 3.44 1.41 22.39
CA SER A 247 4.05 0.36 21.56
C SER A 247 3.12 0.00 20.40
N LEU A 248 3.69 -0.48 19.31
CA LEU A 248 2.93 -0.95 18.14
C LEU A 248 1.91 -2.03 18.51
N SER A 249 2.30 -2.97 19.39
CA SER A 249 1.40 -4.02 19.87
C SER A 249 0.25 -3.48 20.71
N ALA A 250 0.52 -2.50 21.59
CA ALA A 250 -0.52 -1.86 22.40
C ALA A 250 -1.52 -1.10 21.54
N TRP A 251 -1.06 -0.44 20.47
CA TRP A 251 -1.93 0.21 19.50
C TRP A 251 -2.81 -0.79 18.75
N ILE A 252 -2.23 -1.90 18.26
CA ILE A 252 -3.00 -2.98 17.61
C ILE A 252 -4.06 -3.54 18.56
N ASP A 253 -3.70 -3.84 19.81
CA ASP A 253 -4.65 -4.36 20.79
C ASP A 253 -5.77 -3.35 21.07
N ARG A 254 -5.47 -2.05 21.17
CA ARG A 254 -6.48 -1.00 21.31
C ARG A 254 -7.47 -1.01 20.14
N CYS A 255 -6.99 -0.99 18.90
CA CYS A 255 -7.87 -1.03 17.72
C CYS A 255 -8.70 -2.31 17.67
N ARG A 256 -8.14 -3.46 18.06
CA ARG A 256 -8.89 -4.73 18.17
C ARG A 256 -9.99 -4.68 19.22
N ILE A 257 -9.73 -4.08 20.38
CA ILE A 257 -10.73 -3.90 21.45
C ILE A 257 -11.86 -3.01 20.97
N GLU A 258 -11.55 -1.87 20.34
CA GLU A 258 -12.53 -0.95 19.78
C GLU A 258 -13.40 -1.65 18.71
N ARG A 259 -12.78 -2.42 17.80
CA ARG A 259 -13.49 -3.20 16.78
C ARG A 259 -14.32 -4.33 17.38
N LEU A 260 -13.83 -5.02 18.40
CA LEU A 260 -14.58 -6.05 19.14
C LEU A 260 -15.86 -5.47 19.74
N HIS A 261 -15.77 -4.35 20.45
CA HIS A 261 -16.94 -3.71 21.07
C HIS A 261 -17.96 -3.25 20.04
N ARG A 262 -17.50 -2.78 18.88
CA ARG A 262 -18.38 -2.43 17.76
C ARG A 262 -19.11 -3.67 17.23
N LEU A 263 -18.37 -4.73 16.87
CA LEU A 263 -18.97 -5.97 16.34
C LEU A 263 -19.95 -6.60 17.34
N ARG A 264 -19.64 -6.55 18.63
CA ARG A 264 -20.56 -7.01 19.68
C ARG A 264 -21.87 -6.23 19.70
N ARG A 265 -21.81 -4.90 19.58
CA ARG A 265 -23.01 -4.05 19.49
C ARG A 265 -23.81 -4.29 18.21
N GLU A 266 -23.14 -4.70 17.13
CA GLU A 266 -23.75 -5.14 15.88
C GLU A 266 -24.39 -6.54 15.96
N GLY A 267 -24.38 -7.20 17.13
CA GLY A 267 -24.99 -8.51 17.34
C GLY A 267 -24.22 -9.68 16.72
N ARG A 268 -22.95 -9.48 16.37
CA ARG A 268 -22.09 -10.55 15.82
C ARG A 268 -21.83 -11.62 16.88
N SER A 269 -21.91 -12.89 16.46
CA SER A 269 -21.56 -14.02 17.34
C SER A 269 -20.06 -14.02 17.66
N PHE A 270 -19.66 -14.70 18.73
CA PHE A 270 -18.25 -14.76 19.12
C PHE A 270 -17.35 -15.39 18.04
N ALA A 271 -17.86 -16.37 17.32
CA ALA A 271 -17.16 -16.99 16.19
C ALA A 271 -16.98 -16.00 15.03
N GLN A 272 -18.02 -15.23 14.71
CA GLN A 272 -17.94 -14.16 13.70
C GLN A 272 -16.94 -13.10 14.11
N ILE A 273 -16.93 -12.67 15.37
CA ILE A 273 -15.97 -11.69 15.89
C ILE A 273 -14.54 -12.22 15.82
N ALA A 274 -14.31 -13.49 16.15
CA ALA A 274 -13.00 -14.10 16.04
C ALA A 274 -12.49 -14.04 14.59
N SER A 275 -13.35 -14.41 13.63
CA SER A 275 -13.04 -14.31 12.20
C SER A 275 -12.79 -12.87 11.76
N ASP A 276 -13.70 -11.94 12.09
CA ASP A 276 -13.64 -10.52 11.69
C ASP A 276 -12.42 -9.79 12.28
N LEU A 277 -11.85 -10.29 13.39
CA LEU A 277 -10.62 -9.80 14.01
C LEU A 277 -9.37 -10.61 13.64
N GLY A 278 -9.48 -11.57 12.71
CA GLY A 278 -8.36 -12.34 12.19
C GLY A 278 -7.76 -13.34 13.19
N PHE A 279 -8.52 -13.77 14.20
CA PHE A 279 -8.13 -14.87 15.07
C PHE A 279 -8.38 -16.20 14.37
N SER A 280 -7.54 -17.21 14.64
CA SER A 280 -7.70 -18.56 14.08
C SER A 280 -8.96 -19.30 14.55
N GLY A 281 -9.69 -18.73 15.51
CA GLY A 281 -10.96 -19.24 16.01
C GLY A 281 -11.30 -18.70 17.39
N SER A 282 -12.50 -19.04 17.88
CA SER A 282 -13.07 -18.59 19.15
C SER A 282 -12.14 -18.82 20.35
N SER A 283 -11.42 -19.94 20.39
CA SER A 283 -10.46 -20.26 21.46
C SER A 283 -9.27 -19.29 21.51
N ALA A 284 -8.81 -18.80 20.35
CA ALA A 284 -7.71 -17.83 20.29
C ALA A 284 -8.18 -16.45 20.74
N LEU A 285 -9.37 -16.02 20.29
CA LEU A 285 -10.02 -14.80 20.75
C LEU A 285 -10.26 -14.84 22.27
N SER A 286 -10.76 -15.96 22.81
CA SER A 286 -11.03 -16.14 24.24
C SER A 286 -9.76 -15.98 25.10
N ARG A 287 -8.63 -16.56 24.67
CA ARG A 287 -7.31 -16.36 25.32
C ARG A 287 -6.88 -14.91 25.27
N TRP A 288 -7.05 -14.23 24.13
CA TRP A 288 -6.73 -12.81 23.99
C TRP A 288 -7.61 -11.96 24.91
N CYS A 289 -8.94 -12.13 24.91
CA CYS A 289 -9.85 -11.44 25.82
C CYS A 289 -9.46 -11.57 27.29
N ARG A 290 -9.09 -12.78 27.75
CA ARG A 290 -8.61 -13.00 29.12
C ARG A 290 -7.36 -12.20 29.45
N ARG A 291 -6.37 -12.16 28.55
CA ARG A 291 -5.14 -11.36 28.75
C ARG A 291 -5.41 -9.87 28.86
N HIS A 292 -6.49 -9.38 28.23
CA HIS A 292 -6.90 -7.98 28.25
C HIS A 292 -8.05 -7.69 29.24
N GLY A 293 -8.39 -8.62 30.13
CA GLY A 293 -9.42 -8.43 31.16
C GLY A 293 -10.86 -8.31 30.62
N LEU A 294 -11.10 -8.69 29.36
CA LEU A 294 -12.41 -8.59 28.72
C LEU A 294 -13.28 -9.80 29.09
N ARG A 295 -14.50 -9.54 29.57
CA ARG A 295 -15.48 -10.58 29.90
C ARG A 295 -16.46 -10.83 28.76
N TRP A 296 -16.64 -12.10 28.43
CA TRP A 296 -17.60 -12.60 27.44
C TRP A 296 -18.49 -13.63 28.12
N ARG A 297 -19.82 -13.47 28.07
CA ARG A 297 -20.76 -14.38 28.77
C ARG A 297 -20.77 -15.73 28.06
N ASP A 298 -21.01 -16.82 28.78
CA ASP A 298 -20.96 -18.17 28.19
C ASP A 298 -22.10 -18.39 27.17
N GLN A 299 -23.27 -17.78 27.36
CA GLN A 299 -24.38 -17.78 26.38
C GLN A 299 -23.98 -17.19 25.02
N ASP A 300 -22.98 -16.30 24.98
CA ASP A 300 -22.50 -15.69 23.74
C ASP A 300 -21.49 -16.60 22.99
N ARG A 301 -21.17 -17.81 23.51
CA ARG A 301 -20.18 -18.75 22.94
C ARG A 301 -20.80 -19.92 22.16
N ASP A 302 -22.09 -20.18 22.35
CA ASP A 302 -22.74 -21.44 21.93
C ASP A 302 -23.32 -21.43 20.51
N ASP A 303 -23.29 -20.31 19.78
CA ASP A 303 -23.70 -20.21 18.36
C ASP A 303 -22.70 -20.86 17.37
N ALA A 304 -21.91 -21.83 17.84
CA ALA A 304 -20.81 -22.46 17.10
C ALA A 304 -20.98 -23.99 16.97
N ARG A 305 -22.22 -24.49 17.03
CA ARG A 305 -22.54 -25.89 16.69
C ARG A 305 -23.31 -25.99 15.39
#